data_AF-A0A6L4AHN1-F1
#
_entry.id   AF-A0A6L4AHN1-F1
#
_cell.length_a   1.000
_cell.length_b   1.000
_cell.length_c   1.000
_cell.angle_alpha   90.00
_cell.angle_beta   90.00
_cell.angle_gamma   90.00
#
_symmetry.space_group_name_H-M   'P 1'
#
loop_
_entity.id
_entity.type
_entity.pdbx_description
1 polymer ?
#
loop_
_entity_poly.entity_id
_entity_poly.type
_entity_poly.pdbx_seq_one_letter_code
_entity_poly.pdbx_strand_id
1 'polypeptide(L)'
;MKLVRHPQSPLLYPNPLHQWESVNVFNCAVTEWNGLFHMHYRAQGVDFISHIGYAVSADGLHWNRLEKPVVTPHQGREDYRGVEDPRVTPLEGTFYMCYTAYGENGNFPMIAQSDNLITWTDVGPLEKTENKDHVLFPEKINGRYAILH
;
A
#
# COMPACT_ATOMS: atom_id res chain seq x y z
N MET A 1 27.97 -2.38 0.67
CA MET A 1 27.24 -1.65 1.73
C MET A 1 26.93 -2.64 2.87
N LYS A 2 27.14 -2.27 4.14
CA LYS A 2 26.71 -3.10 5.29
C LYS A 2 25.48 -2.47 5.92
N LEU A 3 24.34 -3.15 5.86
CA LEU A 3 23.09 -2.72 6.47
C LEU A 3 23.02 -3.17 7.93
N VAL A 4 22.64 -2.25 8.82
CA VAL A 4 22.41 -2.53 10.25
C VAL A 4 20.93 -2.31 10.55
N ARG A 5 20.29 -3.30 11.18
CA ARG A 5 18.88 -3.18 11.57
C ARG A 5 18.73 -2.20 12.74
N HIS A 6 17.65 -1.44 12.73
CA HIS A 6 17.31 -0.58 13.85
C HIS A 6 16.97 -1.44 15.08
N PRO A 7 17.42 -1.08 16.30
CA PRO A 7 17.19 -1.90 17.50
C PRO A 7 15.72 -2.01 17.91
N GLN A 8 14.87 -1.08 17.47
CA GLN A 8 13.42 -1.14 17.73
C GLN A 8 12.65 -2.01 16.73
N SER A 9 13.32 -2.63 15.75
CA SER A 9 12.61 -3.51 14.81
C SER A 9 12.03 -4.75 15.52
N PRO A 10 10.81 -5.20 15.17
CA PRO A 10 9.88 -4.60 14.19
C PRO A 10 9.11 -3.39 14.72
N LEU A 11 8.78 -2.46 13.83
CA LEU A 11 8.15 -1.16 14.14
C LEU A 11 6.61 -1.19 14.16
N LEU A 12 6.01 -2.26 13.64
CA LEU A 12 4.56 -2.46 13.63
C LEU A 12 4.27 -3.94 13.89
N TYR A 13 3.28 -4.22 14.72
CA TYR A 13 2.82 -5.57 15.07
C TYR A 13 1.33 -5.72 14.73
N PRO A 14 0.87 -6.95 14.41
CA PRO A 14 -0.56 -7.24 14.25
C PRO A 14 -1.35 -6.78 15.47
N ASN A 15 -2.55 -6.26 15.25
CA ASN A 15 -3.44 -5.86 16.34
C ASN A 15 -4.57 -6.88 16.49
N PRO A 16 -4.59 -7.70 17.55
CA PRO A 16 -5.61 -8.74 17.72
C PRO A 16 -7.02 -8.17 17.92
N LEU A 17 -7.16 -6.88 18.24
CA LEU A 17 -8.45 -6.21 18.38
C LEU A 17 -9.07 -5.82 17.02
N HIS A 18 -8.28 -5.80 15.95
CA HIS A 18 -8.73 -5.45 14.61
C HIS A 18 -8.70 -6.70 13.73
N GLN A 19 -9.86 -7.31 13.47
CA GLN A 19 -9.96 -8.61 12.80
C GLN A 19 -9.26 -8.67 11.43
N TRP A 20 -9.18 -7.56 10.69
CA TRP A 20 -8.58 -7.48 9.35
C TRP A 20 -7.05 -7.40 9.35
N GLU A 21 -6.42 -7.11 10.50
CA GLU A 21 -4.95 -7.01 10.66
C GLU A 21 -4.43 -7.88 11.82
N SER A 22 -5.23 -8.82 12.30
CA SER A 22 -4.95 -9.57 13.53
C SER A 22 -3.85 -10.62 13.38
N VAL A 23 -3.47 -10.98 12.16
CA VAL A 23 -2.52 -12.08 11.88
C VAL A 23 -1.20 -11.55 11.35
N ASN A 24 -1.20 -10.74 10.28
CA ASN A 24 0.02 -10.24 9.65
C ASN A 24 -0.08 -8.74 9.37
N VAL A 25 1.04 -8.01 9.54
CA VAL A 25 1.24 -6.64 9.04
C VAL A 25 2.65 -6.51 8.46
N PHE A 26 2.78 -6.11 7.19
CA PHE A 26 4.05 -6.18 6.44
C PHE A 26 4.00 -5.41 5.11
N ASN A 27 5.08 -5.49 4.32
CA ASN A 27 5.19 -4.98 2.94
C ASN A 27 4.64 -3.56 2.72
N CYS A 28 5.07 -2.62 3.57
CA CYS A 28 4.53 -1.27 3.54
C CYS A 28 5.22 -0.35 2.51
N ALA A 29 4.47 0.62 2.01
CA ALA A 29 5.00 1.87 1.48
C ALA A 29 5.11 2.89 2.61
N VAL A 30 6.14 3.74 2.56
CA VAL A 30 6.26 4.91 3.44
C VAL A 30 6.57 6.14 2.59
N THR A 31 5.83 7.22 2.80
CA THR A 31 6.00 8.51 2.12
C THR A 31 6.07 9.62 3.15
N GLU A 32 6.98 10.58 2.96
CA GLU A 32 7.03 11.79 3.78
C GLU A 32 6.18 12.90 3.14
N TRP A 33 5.26 13.49 3.90
CA TRP A 33 4.45 14.62 3.46
C TRP A 33 4.06 15.51 4.65
N ASN A 34 4.09 16.83 4.47
CA ASN A 34 3.77 17.80 5.52
C ASN A 34 4.50 17.56 6.87
N GLY A 35 5.76 17.11 6.80
CA GLY A 35 6.58 16.84 7.99
C GLY A 35 6.21 15.58 8.77
N LEU A 36 5.40 14.68 8.18
CA LEU A 36 5.01 13.41 8.75
C LEU A 36 5.37 12.25 7.82
N PHE A 37 5.61 11.09 8.41
CA PHE A 37 5.71 9.82 7.70
C PHE A 37 4.33 9.17 7.62
N HIS A 38 3.93 8.84 6.40
CA HIS A 38 2.67 8.17 6.09
C HIS A 38 2.99 6.75 5.62
N MET A 39 2.49 5.74 6.33
CA MET A 39 2.69 4.34 6.01
C MET A 39 1.39 3.74 5.50
N HIS A 40 1.47 3.07 4.35
CA HIS A 40 0.44 2.18 3.85
C HIS A 40 0.98 0.76 3.95
N TYR A 41 0.36 -0.10 4.76
CA TYR A 41 0.87 -1.43 5.03
C TYR A 41 -0.13 -2.50 4.60
N ARG A 42 0.37 -3.62 4.08
CA ARG A 42 -0.45 -4.80 3.88
C ARG A 42 -0.75 -5.42 5.24
N ALA A 43 -2.00 -5.82 5.43
CA ALA A 43 -2.42 -6.57 6.61
C ALA A 43 -3.32 -7.74 6.23
N GLN A 44 -3.33 -8.77 7.09
CA GLN A 44 -4.22 -9.91 6.97
C GLN A 44 -4.84 -10.26 8.32
N GLY A 45 -6.12 -10.63 8.24
CA GLY A 45 -6.90 -11.17 9.33
C GLY A 45 -6.92 -12.69 9.36
N VAL A 46 -7.81 -13.23 10.19
CA VAL A 46 -8.06 -14.69 10.27
C VAL A 46 -8.72 -15.27 9.01
N ASP A 47 -9.31 -14.41 8.19
CA ASP A 47 -9.86 -14.75 6.88
C ASP A 47 -8.79 -14.84 5.78
N PHE A 48 -7.54 -14.47 6.09
CA PHE A 48 -6.41 -14.39 5.17
C PHE A 48 -6.62 -13.43 3.98
N ILE A 49 -7.61 -12.54 4.06
CA ILE A 49 -7.85 -11.53 3.03
C ILE A 49 -6.93 -10.34 3.29
N SER A 50 -6.13 -10.01 2.28
CA SER A 50 -5.21 -8.87 2.37
C SER A 50 -5.96 -7.54 2.22
N HIS A 51 -5.64 -6.60 3.10
CA HIS A 51 -6.12 -5.22 3.09
C HIS A 51 -4.95 -4.25 3.18
N ILE A 52 -5.15 -2.99 2.79
CA ILE A 52 -4.15 -1.93 2.99
C ILE A 52 -4.60 -1.04 4.13
N GLY A 53 -3.82 -1.08 5.21
CA GLY A 53 -3.94 -0.21 6.36
C GLY A 53 -3.18 1.10 6.20
N TYR A 54 -3.47 2.05 7.08
CA TYR A 54 -2.75 3.32 7.16
C TYR A 54 -2.25 3.61 8.58
N ALA A 55 -1.02 4.09 8.68
CA ALA A 55 -0.43 4.60 9.91
C ALA A 55 0.38 5.88 9.65
N VAL A 56 0.50 6.73 10.67
CA VAL A 56 1.23 8.00 10.61
C VAL A 56 2.21 8.10 11.77
N SER A 57 3.37 8.70 11.50
CA SER A 57 4.43 8.91 12.48
C SER A 57 5.10 10.27 12.29
N ALA A 58 5.57 10.87 13.38
CA ALA A 58 6.38 12.09 13.34
C ALA A 58 7.89 11.78 13.27
N ASP A 59 8.31 10.56 13.60
CA ASP A 59 9.73 10.18 13.71
C ASP A 59 10.09 8.93 12.89
N GLY A 60 9.11 8.31 12.23
CA GLY A 60 9.29 7.08 11.45
C GLY A 60 9.47 5.82 12.30
N LEU A 61 9.39 5.93 13.63
CA LEU A 61 9.64 4.84 14.58
C LEU A 61 8.39 4.48 15.38
N HIS A 62 7.61 5.47 15.81
CA HIS A 62 6.38 5.28 16.57
C HIS A 62 5.16 5.62 15.71
N TRP A 63 4.24 4.67 15.56
CA TRP A 63 3.17 4.72 14.57
C TRP A 63 1.78 4.75 15.21
N ASN A 64 0.97 5.73 14.82
CA ASN A 64 -0.47 5.77 15.12
C ASN A 64 -1.23 5.28 13.88
N ARG A 65 -2.06 4.23 14.02
CA ARG A 65 -2.77 3.60 12.90
C ARG A 65 -4.28 3.86 12.95
N LEU A 66 -4.93 3.89 11.80
CA LEU A 66 -6.40 3.90 11.73
C LEU A 66 -6.97 2.53 12.10
N GLU A 67 -8.18 2.52 12.66
CA GLU A 67 -8.87 1.29 13.07
C GLU A 67 -9.38 0.46 11.87
N LYS A 68 -9.64 1.13 10.74
CA LYS A 68 -10.16 0.53 9.51
C LYS A 68 -9.12 0.63 8.39
N PRO A 69 -9.10 -0.35 7.47
CA PRO A 69 -8.27 -0.27 6.27
C PRO A 69 -8.68 0.90 5.39
N VAL A 70 -7.73 1.44 4.62
CA VAL A 70 -7.96 2.52 3.65
C VAL A 70 -8.21 2.01 2.23
N VAL A 71 -7.78 0.78 1.93
CA VAL A 71 -8.16 0.07 0.69
C VAL A 71 -8.53 -1.37 1.06
N THR A 72 -9.67 -1.82 0.53
CA THR A 72 -10.21 -3.16 0.73
C THR A 72 -10.53 -3.79 -0.62
N PRO A 73 -10.51 -5.13 -0.75
CA PRO A 73 -10.97 -5.80 -1.96
C PRO A 73 -12.37 -5.36 -2.40
N HIS A 74 -12.58 -5.14 -3.69
CA HIS A 74 -13.91 -4.80 -4.20
C HIS A 74 -14.80 -6.04 -4.22
N GLN A 75 -15.94 -5.94 -3.53
CA GLN A 75 -16.97 -6.97 -3.60
C GLN A 75 -17.52 -7.06 -5.04
N GLY A 76 -17.40 -8.25 -5.65
CA GLY A 76 -17.95 -8.52 -6.99
C GLY A 76 -17.06 -8.14 -8.18
N ARG A 77 -15.78 -7.80 -7.96
CA ARG A 77 -14.76 -7.66 -9.00
C ARG A 77 -13.72 -8.79 -8.89
N GLU A 78 -12.82 -8.87 -9.87
CA GLU A 78 -11.82 -9.93 -9.96
C GLU A 78 -10.83 -9.92 -8.78
N ASP A 79 -10.68 -8.82 -8.04
CA ASP A 79 -9.75 -8.59 -6.92
C ASP A 79 -10.27 -9.08 -5.55
N TYR A 80 -11.31 -9.91 -5.51
CA TYR A 80 -12.02 -10.26 -4.27
C TYR A 80 -11.21 -11.02 -3.21
N ARG A 81 -9.99 -11.49 -3.52
CA ARG A 81 -9.16 -12.28 -2.57
C ARG A 81 -8.14 -11.45 -1.82
N GLY A 82 -7.87 -10.21 -2.22
CA GLY A 82 -6.97 -9.33 -1.47
C GLY A 82 -6.47 -8.11 -2.25
N VAL A 83 -6.10 -7.07 -1.51
CA VAL A 83 -5.31 -5.94 -2.03
C VAL A 83 -3.99 -5.88 -1.28
N GLU A 84 -2.88 -5.83 -2.03
CA GLU A 84 -1.56 -6.19 -1.50
C GLU A 84 -0.46 -5.19 -1.86
N ASP A 85 0.56 -5.17 -1.01
CA ASP A 85 1.89 -4.63 -1.26
C ASP A 85 1.90 -3.22 -1.89
N PRO A 86 1.35 -2.21 -1.20
CA PRO A 86 1.26 -0.86 -1.73
C PRO A 86 2.63 -0.26 -2.05
N ARG A 87 2.66 0.61 -3.05
CA ARG A 87 3.77 1.50 -3.42
C ARG A 87 3.20 2.88 -3.68
N VAL A 88 3.53 3.86 -2.85
CA VAL A 88 2.97 5.22 -2.94
C VAL A 88 3.99 6.20 -3.48
N THR A 89 3.62 6.92 -4.53
CA THR A 89 4.46 7.89 -5.23
C THR A 89 3.74 9.23 -5.33
N PRO A 90 4.23 10.29 -4.66
CA PRO A 90 3.79 11.66 -4.92
C PRO A 90 4.18 12.08 -6.33
N LEU A 91 3.24 12.61 -7.11
CA LEU A 91 3.49 13.07 -8.46
C LEU A 91 2.48 14.15 -8.85
N GLU A 92 2.96 15.27 -9.39
CA GLU A 92 2.13 16.35 -9.95
C GLU A 92 1.03 16.87 -9.01
N GLY A 93 1.30 16.89 -7.70
CA GLY A 93 0.39 17.43 -6.68
C GLY A 93 -0.67 16.45 -6.16
N THR A 94 -0.62 15.19 -6.57
CA THR A 94 -1.44 14.10 -6.03
C THR A 94 -0.57 12.92 -5.62
N PHE A 95 -1.17 11.89 -5.01
CA PHE A 95 -0.51 10.66 -4.62
C PHE A 95 -1.05 9.50 -5.42
N TYR A 96 -0.16 8.71 -6.02
CA TYR A 96 -0.52 7.47 -6.70
C TYR A 96 -0.08 6.26 -5.90
N MET A 97 -0.98 5.31 -5.71
CA MET A 97 -0.68 4.01 -5.13
C MET A 97 -0.75 2.94 -6.21
N CYS A 98 0.39 2.31 -6.49
CA CYS A 98 0.40 1.01 -7.15
C CYS A 98 0.17 -0.08 -6.10
N TYR A 99 -0.69 -1.06 -6.39
CA TYR A 99 -0.97 -2.19 -5.52
C TYR A 99 -1.32 -3.43 -6.33
N THR A 100 -1.23 -4.61 -5.73
CA THR A 100 -1.66 -5.86 -6.37
C THR A 100 -3.08 -6.20 -5.96
N ALA A 101 -3.97 -6.35 -6.93
CA ALA A 101 -5.27 -6.99 -6.79
C ALA A 101 -5.09 -8.50 -6.93
N TYR A 102 -5.35 -9.24 -5.85
CA TYR A 102 -5.32 -10.70 -5.84
C TYR A 102 -6.74 -11.26 -6.04
N GLY A 103 -6.88 -12.12 -7.04
CA GLY A 103 -8.15 -12.60 -7.52
C GLY A 103 -8.22 -14.09 -7.82
N GLU A 104 -9.36 -14.54 -8.34
CA GLU A 104 -9.51 -15.88 -8.92
C GLU A 104 -8.69 -16.05 -10.19
N ASN A 105 -8.63 -14.98 -11.00
CA ASN A 105 -8.00 -14.98 -12.31
C ASN A 105 -6.50 -14.64 -12.29
N GLY A 106 -5.91 -14.47 -11.10
CA GLY A 106 -4.48 -14.19 -10.92
C GLY A 106 -4.20 -12.95 -10.07
N ASN A 107 -3.01 -12.39 -10.26
CA ASN A 107 -2.52 -11.18 -9.59
C ASN A 107 -2.41 -10.04 -10.60
N PHE A 108 -3.17 -8.97 -10.41
CA PHE A 108 -3.20 -7.86 -11.36
C PHE A 108 -2.68 -6.57 -10.73
N PRO A 109 -1.79 -5.83 -11.41
CA PRO A 109 -1.31 -4.56 -10.91
C PRO A 109 -2.36 -3.47 -11.14
N MET A 110 -2.68 -2.76 -10.07
CA MET A 110 -3.68 -1.69 -10.03
C MET A 110 -3.02 -0.36 -9.68
N ILE A 111 -3.69 0.73 -10.07
CA ILE A 111 -3.35 2.07 -9.61
C ILE A 111 -4.58 2.79 -9.05
N ALA A 112 -4.39 3.45 -7.92
CA ALA A 112 -5.34 4.37 -7.31
C ALA A 112 -4.67 5.73 -7.07
N GLN A 113 -5.49 6.78 -6.95
CA GLN A 113 -5.03 8.12 -6.64
C GLN A 113 -5.67 8.67 -5.36
N SER A 114 -4.98 9.58 -4.68
CA SER A 114 -5.45 10.24 -3.47
C SER A 114 -4.87 11.64 -3.36
N ASP A 115 -5.64 12.58 -2.81
CA ASP A 115 -5.16 13.92 -2.47
C ASP A 115 -4.80 14.08 -0.99
N ASN A 116 -5.09 13.05 -0.16
CA ASN A 116 -4.95 13.14 1.31
C ASN A 116 -4.31 11.90 1.96
N LEU A 117 -3.88 10.91 1.16
CA LEU A 117 -3.27 9.63 1.59
C LEU A 117 -4.21 8.69 2.38
N ILE A 118 -5.45 9.07 2.62
CA ILE A 118 -6.42 8.31 3.44
C ILE A 118 -7.55 7.78 2.56
N THR A 119 -8.13 8.63 1.72
CA THR A 119 -9.20 8.28 0.80
C THR A 119 -8.60 8.03 -0.58
N TRP A 120 -8.84 6.84 -1.13
CA TRP A 120 -8.30 6.42 -2.42
C TRP A 120 -9.42 6.28 -3.46
N THR A 121 -9.17 6.78 -4.67
CA THR A 121 -10.03 6.58 -5.83
C THR A 121 -9.31 5.65 -6.80
N ASP A 122 -9.96 4.54 -7.12
CA ASP A 122 -9.51 3.61 -8.15
C ASP A 122 -9.39 4.31 -9.50
N VAL A 123 -8.23 4.14 -10.14
CA VAL A 123 -8.02 4.56 -11.54
C VAL A 123 -8.20 3.35 -12.46
N GLY A 124 -7.65 2.19 -12.09
CA GLY A 124 -7.84 0.94 -12.81
C GLY A 124 -6.57 0.07 -12.90
N PRO A 125 -6.59 -0.98 -13.74
CA PRO A 125 -5.43 -1.83 -13.95
C PRO A 125 -4.33 -1.10 -14.72
N LEU A 126 -3.07 -1.29 -14.29
CA LEU A 126 -1.88 -0.83 -15.02
C LEU A 126 -1.58 -1.71 -16.23
N GLU A 127 -1.85 -3.00 -16.11
CA GLU A 127 -1.63 -4.02 -17.14
C GLU A 127 -2.79 -5.03 -17.13
N LYS A 128 -3.01 -5.70 -18.27
CA LYS A 128 -4.07 -6.71 -18.42
C LYS A 128 -3.57 -8.15 -18.24
N THR A 129 -2.30 -8.30 -17.86
CA THR A 129 -1.62 -9.58 -17.67
C THR A 129 -1.25 -9.75 -16.20
N GLU A 130 -1.10 -11.00 -15.77
CA GLU A 130 -0.65 -11.28 -14.40
C GLU A 130 0.73 -10.69 -14.16
N ASN A 131 0.84 -9.82 -13.17
CA ASN A 131 2.09 -9.16 -12.79
C ASN A 131 1.97 -8.52 -11.38
N LYS A 132 3.09 -8.05 -10.81
CA LYS A 132 3.17 -7.42 -9.49
C LYS A 132 4.39 -6.50 -9.38
N ASP A 133 4.57 -5.91 -8.19
CA ASP A 133 5.72 -5.08 -7.85
C ASP A 133 5.87 -3.78 -8.66
N HIS A 134 4.75 -3.27 -9.20
CA HIS A 134 4.74 -2.01 -9.94
C HIS A 134 5.13 -0.82 -9.06
N VAL A 135 6.06 0.00 -9.56
CA VAL A 135 6.48 1.25 -8.93
C VAL A 135 6.50 2.36 -9.96
N LEU A 136 5.66 3.38 -9.74
CA LEU A 136 5.65 4.60 -10.55
C LEU A 136 6.91 5.45 -10.28
N PHE A 137 7.54 5.96 -11.34
CA PHE A 137 8.61 6.93 -11.17
C PHE A 137 8.06 8.26 -10.63
N PRO A 138 8.78 8.95 -9.72
CA PRO A 138 8.32 10.19 -9.09
C PRO A 138 8.37 11.41 -10.01
N GLU A 139 8.70 11.23 -11.28
CA GLU A 139 8.77 12.28 -12.28
C GLU A 139 8.54 11.71 -13.69
N LYS A 140 8.28 12.60 -14.65
CA LYS A 140 8.26 12.24 -16.07
C LYS A 140 9.69 12.13 -16.61
N ILE A 141 9.96 11.05 -17.33
CA ILE A 141 11.22 10.86 -18.06
C ILE A 141 10.96 11.20 -19.53
N ASN A 142 11.62 12.24 -20.04
CA ASN A 142 11.41 12.75 -21.42
C ASN A 142 9.93 13.02 -21.75
N GLY A 143 9.20 13.62 -20.80
CA GLY A 143 7.78 13.97 -20.96
C GLY A 143 6.80 12.81 -20.84
N ARG A 144 7.25 11.61 -20.48
CA ARG A 144 6.42 10.41 -20.31
C ARG A 144 6.46 9.91 -18.87
N TYR A 145 5.36 9.31 -18.42
CA TYR A 145 5.36 8.52 -17.20
C TYR A 145 6.12 7.21 -17.43
N ALA A 146 6.83 6.74 -16.40
CA ALA A 146 7.56 5.48 -16.40
C ALA A 146 7.19 4.67 -15.16
N ILE A 147 7.15 3.34 -15.30
CA ILE A 147 6.82 2.40 -14.23
C ILE A 147 7.82 1.25 -14.29
N LEU A 148 8.30 0.80 -13.13
CA LEU A 148 8.99 -0.48 -12.98
C LEU A 148 7.96 -1.60 -12.83
N HIS A 149 8.21 -2.76 -13.42
CA HIS A 149 7.37 -3.95 -13.36
C HIS A 149 8.20 -5.23 -13.55
#